data_AF-A0A958GMS1-F1
#
_entry.id   AF-A0A958GMS1-F1
#
_cell.length_a   1.000
_cell.length_b   1.000
_cell.length_c   1.000
_cell.angle_alpha   90.00
_cell.angle_beta   90.00
_cell.angle_gamma   90.00
#
_symmetry.space_group_name_H-M   'P 1'
#
loop_
_entity.id
_entity.type
_entity.pdbx_description
1 polymer ?
#
loop_
_entity_poly.entity_id
_entity_poly.type
_entity_poly.pdbx_seq_one_letter_code
_entity_poly.pdbx_strand_id
1 'polypeptide(L)'
;MRIGILTNNPKSHSLERLKEEARLRGHSVRVLQCSRFSLEIHPMKPSLHYNGKELPKFDAIVPRIAASDGPLGTAILRQFEQMGVFCLGSSMALSISRDKLRTLQVLS
;
A
#
# COMPACT_ATOMS: atom_id res chain seq x y z
N MET A 1 -10.08 -7.49 -11.59
CA MET A 1 -8.78 -6.90 -11.18
C MET A 1 -8.25 -7.61 -9.95
N ARG A 2 -6.92 -7.69 -9.81
CA ARG A 2 -6.21 -8.11 -8.61
C ARG A 2 -5.86 -6.88 -7.79
N ILE A 3 -6.51 -6.72 -6.64
CA ILE A 3 -6.36 -5.58 -5.75
C ILE A 3 -5.58 -6.01 -4.50
N GLY A 4 -4.51 -5.30 -4.18
CA GLY A 4 -3.79 -5.44 -2.93
C GLY A 4 -4.23 -4.39 -1.92
N ILE A 5 -4.62 -4.79 -0.71
CA ILE A 5 -4.88 -3.84 0.39
C ILE A 5 -3.68 -3.88 1.33
N LEU A 6 -2.95 -2.78 1.43
CA LEU A 6 -1.76 -2.66 2.27
C LEU A 6 -2.18 -2.17 3.67
N THR A 7 -2.01 -2.98 4.71
CA THR A 7 -2.50 -2.67 6.07
C THR A 7 -1.63 -3.30 7.15
N ASN A 8 -1.55 -2.71 8.33
CA ASN A 8 -1.01 -3.41 9.51
C ASN A 8 -2.08 -3.89 10.50
N ASN A 9 -3.35 -3.57 10.25
CA ASN A 9 -4.47 -4.08 11.02
C ASN A 9 -5.43 -4.90 10.13
N PRO A 10 -5.14 -6.20 9.91
CA PRO A 10 -5.92 -7.05 9.02
C PRO A 10 -7.31 -7.42 9.58
N LYS A 11 -7.58 -7.18 10.87
CA LYS A 11 -8.84 -7.56 11.53
C LYS A 11 -9.82 -6.38 11.69
N SER A 12 -9.57 -5.25 11.02
CA SER A 12 -10.43 -4.08 11.13
C SER A 12 -11.74 -4.24 10.35
N HIS A 13 -12.86 -3.86 10.95
CA HIS A 13 -14.19 -3.95 10.32
C HIS A 13 -14.26 -3.22 8.96
N SER A 14 -13.67 -2.02 8.86
CA SER A 14 -13.61 -1.26 7.60
C SER A 14 -12.91 -2.03 6.48
N LEU A 15 -11.91 -2.84 6.80
CA LEU A 15 -11.18 -3.64 5.82
C LEU A 15 -12.00 -4.85 5.37
N GLU A 16 -12.74 -5.48 6.28
CA GLU A 16 -13.68 -6.54 5.90
C GLU A 16 -14.77 -6.03 4.95
N ARG A 17 -15.38 -4.88 5.26
CA ARG A 17 -16.34 -4.24 4.35
C ARG A 17 -15.73 -3.91 2.99
N LEU A 18 -14.50 -3.38 2.96
CA LEU A 18 -13.82 -3.08 1.70
C LEU A 18 -13.55 -4.35 0.87
N LYS A 19 -13.16 -5.45 1.51
CA LYS A 19 -12.95 -6.76 0.86
C LYS A 19 -14.25 -7.31 0.28
N GLU A 20 -15.34 -7.21 1.03
CA GLU A 20 -16.66 -7.70 0.64
C GLU A 20 -17.16 -6.96 -0.61
N GLU A 21 -17.17 -5.63 -0.57
CA GLU A 21 -17.60 -4.80 -1.71
C GLU A 21 -16.75 -5.04 -2.96
N ALA A 22 -15.43 -5.17 -2.80
CA ALA A 22 -14.56 -5.46 -3.93
C ALA A 22 -14.81 -6.86 -4.51
N ARG A 23 -15.13 -7.87 -3.68
CA ARG A 23 -15.52 -9.20 -4.15
C ARG A 23 -16.88 -9.20 -4.85
N LEU A 24 -17.86 -8.46 -4.33
CA LEU A 24 -19.18 -8.30 -4.96
C LEU A 24 -19.07 -7.70 -6.37
N ARG A 25 -18.09 -6.81 -6.58
CA ARG A 25 -17.76 -6.25 -7.90
C ARG A 25 -16.90 -7.16 -8.79
N GLY A 26 -16.67 -8.41 -8.38
CA GLY A 26 -15.89 -9.39 -9.15
C GLY A 26 -14.38 -9.17 -9.12
N HIS A 27 -13.83 -8.49 -8.11
CA HIS A 27 -12.39 -8.29 -7.97
C HIS A 27 -11.77 -9.29 -6.98
N SER A 28 -10.54 -9.72 -7.28
CA SER A 28 -9.75 -10.56 -6.38
C SER A 28 -8.96 -9.68 -5.43
N VAL A 29 -9.24 -9.80 -4.13
CA VAL A 29 -8.63 -8.95 -3.10
C VAL A 29 -7.65 -9.76 -2.27
N ARG A 30 -6.43 -9.23 -2.09
CA ARG A 30 -5.44 -9.80 -1.17
C ARG A 30 -5.02 -8.75 -0.14
N VAL A 31 -5.06 -9.15 1.14
CA VAL A 31 -4.59 -8.31 2.25
C VAL A 31 -3.09 -8.53 2.40
N LEU A 32 -2.34 -7.43 2.44
CA LEU A 32 -0.87 -7.41 2.50
C LEU A 32 -0.45 -6.67 3.76
N GLN A 33 0.27 -7.35 4.64
CA GLN A 33 0.80 -6.74 5.87
C GLN A 33 2.17 -6.11 5.62
N CYS A 34 2.35 -4.82 5.95
CA CYS A 34 3.61 -4.11 5.70
C CYS A 34 4.80 -4.81 6.38
N SER A 35 4.60 -5.36 7.59
CA SER A 35 5.65 -6.08 8.35
C SER A 35 6.14 -7.37 7.70
N ARG A 36 5.42 -7.90 6.70
CA ARG A 36 5.75 -9.14 6.00
C ARG A 36 6.47 -8.91 4.68
N PHE A 37 6.72 -7.66 4.32
CA PHE A 37 7.49 -7.32 3.14
C PHE A 37 8.99 -7.34 3.43
N SER A 38 9.73 -7.81 2.43
CA SER A 38 11.17 -7.64 2.35
C SER A 38 11.45 -6.81 1.11
N LEU A 39 12.16 -5.70 1.29
CA LEU A 39 12.53 -4.79 0.21
C LEU A 39 13.91 -5.22 -0.30
N GLU A 40 13.97 -5.58 -1.58
CA GLU A 40 15.24 -5.72 -2.31
C GLU A 40 15.35 -4.57 -3.29
N ILE A 41 16.46 -3.84 -3.23
CA ILE A 41 16.71 -2.69 -4.10
C ILE A 41 17.55 -3.18 -5.28
N HIS A 42 16.91 -3.25 -6.44
CA HIS A 42 17.59 -3.53 -7.70
C HIS A 42 17.39 -2.38 -8.70
N PRO A 43 18.47 -1.75 -9.18
CA PRO A 43 18.38 -0.57 -10.05
C PRO A 43 17.60 -0.81 -11.34
N MET A 44 17.67 -2.02 -11.91
CA MET A 44 17.07 -2.34 -13.21
C MET A 44 15.73 -3.09 -13.12
N LYS A 45 15.37 -3.62 -11.94
CA LYS A 45 14.15 -4.40 -11.77
C LYS A 45 13.56 -4.16 -10.37
N PRO A 46 12.68 -3.16 -10.18
CA PRO A 46 12.01 -2.99 -8.90
C PRO A 46 11.12 -4.21 -8.65
N SER A 47 11.39 -4.94 -7.56
CA SER A 47 10.59 -6.07 -7.11
C SER A 47 10.21 -5.91 -5.63
N LEU A 48 9.19 -6.66 -5.22
CA LEU A 48 8.76 -6.77 -3.83
C LEU A 48 8.61 -8.24 -3.47
N HIS A 49 9.18 -8.60 -2.33
CA HIS A 49 9.01 -9.92 -1.73
C HIS A 49 8.03 -9.84 -0.58
N TYR A 50 7.12 -10.82 -0.51
CA TYR A 50 6.18 -10.98 0.59
C TYR A 50 6.31 -12.38 1.16
N ASN A 51 6.67 -12.48 2.44
CA ASN A 51 7.04 -13.75 3.08
C ASN A 51 8.09 -14.53 2.26
N GLY A 52 9.12 -13.85 1.76
CA GLY A 52 10.21 -14.46 1.00
C GLY A 52 9.86 -14.93 -0.42
N LYS A 53 8.67 -14.59 -0.95
CA LYS A 53 8.27 -14.91 -2.33
C LYS A 53 8.00 -13.64 -3.12
N GLU A 54 8.42 -13.61 -4.38
CA GLU A 54 8.11 -12.51 -5.30
C GLU A 54 6.60 -12.33 -5.39
N LEU A 55 6.12 -11.09 -5.25
CA LEU A 55 4.70 -10.80 -5.32
C LEU A 55 4.19 -10.95 -6.75
N PRO A 56 3.00 -11.56 -6.95
CA PRO A 56 2.35 -11.51 -8.25
C PRO A 56 1.99 -10.07 -8.61
N LYS A 57 1.85 -9.80 -9.91
CA LYS A 57 1.39 -8.50 -10.40
C LYS A 57 -0.01 -8.19 -9.85
N PHE A 58 -0.15 -6.98 -9.31
CA PHE A 58 -1.43 -6.37 -8.92
C PHE A 58 -1.81 -5.31 -9.93
N ASP A 59 -3.11 -5.12 -10.12
CA ASP A 59 -3.64 -4.03 -10.95
C ASP A 59 -3.74 -2.74 -10.14
N ALA A 60 -4.08 -2.85 -8.84
CA ALA A 60 -4.23 -1.72 -7.95
C ALA A 60 -3.80 -2.03 -6.51
N ILE A 61 -3.25 -1.03 -5.82
CA ILE A 61 -2.92 -1.05 -4.39
C ILE A 61 -3.74 0.00 -3.65
N VAL A 62 -4.41 -0.40 -2.58
CA VAL A 62 -5.13 0.48 -1.66
C VAL A 62 -4.35 0.60 -0.35
N PRO A 63 -3.69 1.74 -0.08
CA PRO A 63 -2.93 1.94 1.15
C PRO A 63 -3.84 2.24 2.34
N ARG A 64 -3.87 1.33 3.32
CA ARG A 64 -4.54 1.44 4.63
C ARG A 64 -3.51 1.32 5.75
N ILE A 65 -2.49 2.17 5.68
CA ILE A 65 -1.31 2.14 6.54
C ILE A 65 -1.60 2.93 7.83
N ALA A 66 -1.29 2.40 9.02
CA ALA A 66 -1.41 3.15 10.27
C ALA A 66 -0.30 4.19 10.41
N ALA A 67 -0.48 5.20 11.28
CA ALA A 67 0.53 6.25 11.51
C ALA A 67 1.89 5.68 11.97
N SER A 68 1.85 4.68 12.86
CA SER A 68 3.00 3.96 13.43
C SER A 68 3.93 3.34 12.37
N ASP A 69 3.38 2.93 11.24
CA ASP A 69 4.08 2.20 10.19
C ASP A 69 4.36 3.06 8.95
N GLY A 70 4.26 4.38 9.11
CA GLY A 70 4.36 5.36 8.03
C GLY A 70 5.60 5.19 7.16
N PRO A 71 6.82 5.14 7.71
CA PRO A 71 8.04 5.09 6.89
C PRO A 71 8.12 3.83 6.02
N LEU A 72 7.95 2.64 6.62
CA LEU A 72 8.01 1.37 5.90
C LEU A 72 6.86 1.24 4.90
N GLY A 73 5.64 1.59 5.31
CA GLY A 73 4.47 1.54 4.43
C GLY A 73 4.60 2.48 3.24
N THR A 74 5.14 3.69 3.45
CA THR A 74 5.39 4.65 2.36
C THR A 74 6.48 4.14 1.41
N ALA A 75 7.54 3.52 1.92
CA ALA A 75 8.57 2.91 1.09
C ALA A 75 8.04 1.77 0.22
N ILE A 76 7.21 0.87 0.79
CA ILE A 76 6.54 -0.21 0.05
C ILE A 76 5.61 0.37 -1.02
N LEU A 77 4.81 1.38 -0.67
CA LEU A 77 3.90 2.03 -1.61
C LEU A 77 4.66 2.68 -2.77
N ARG A 78 5.77 3.37 -2.48
CA ARG A 78 6.65 3.94 -3.50
C ARG A 78 7.25 2.89 -4.43
N GLN A 79 7.61 1.72 -3.89
CA GLN A 79 8.09 0.61 -4.71
C GLN A 79 6.98 0.11 -5.65
N PHE A 80 5.73 0.02 -5.19
CA PHE A 80 4.60 -0.32 -6.07
C PHE A 80 4.37 0.71 -7.18
N GLU A 81 4.53 2.00 -6.88
CA GLU A 81 4.49 3.07 -7.88
C GLU A 81 5.59 2.90 -8.94
N GLN A 82 6.82 2.61 -8.51
CA GLN A 82 7.95 2.33 -9.42
C GLN A 82 7.74 1.06 -10.25
N MET A 83 7.02 0.08 -9.74
CA MET A 83 6.60 -1.13 -10.47
C MET A 83 5.46 -0.87 -11.47
N GLY A 84 4.98 0.38 -11.58
CA GLY A 84 3.89 0.76 -12.49
C GLY A 84 2.51 0.28 -12.06
N VAL A 85 2.34 -0.09 -10.78
CA VAL A 85 1.04 -0.50 -10.23
C VAL A 85 0.25 0.73 -9.82
N PHE A 86 -1.04 0.78 -10.17
CA PHE A 86 -1.91 1.87 -9.76
C PHE A 86 -2.04 1.92 -8.23
N CYS A 87 -1.62 3.02 -7.61
CA CYS A 87 -1.72 3.22 -6.17
C CYS A 87 -2.82 4.24 -5.88
N LEU A 88 -3.77 3.88 -5.00
CA LEU A 88 -4.86 4.77 -4.60
C LEU A 88 -4.31 5.86 -3.66
N GLY A 89 -3.89 6.96 -4.26
CA GLY A 89 -3.11 8.01 -3.60
C GLY A 89 -1.61 7.75 -3.70
N SER A 90 -0.82 8.82 -3.78
CA SER A 90 0.63 8.69 -3.93
C SER A 90 1.34 8.51 -2.59
N SER A 91 2.52 7.88 -2.63
CA SER A 91 3.43 7.78 -1.49
C SER A 91 3.79 9.16 -0.93
N MET A 92 3.98 10.15 -1.81
CA MET A 92 4.22 11.54 -1.42
C MET A 92 3.00 12.17 -0.74
N ALA A 93 1.79 12.00 -1.29
CA ALA A 93 0.57 12.52 -0.67
C ALA A 93 0.35 11.93 0.73
N LEU A 94 0.59 10.62 0.89
CA LEU A 94 0.52 9.95 2.18
C LEU A 94 1.52 10.51 3.19
N SER A 95 2.73 10.85 2.74
CA SER A 95 3.76 11.45 3.60
C SER A 95 3.39 12.87 4.02
N ILE A 96 2.93 13.70 3.07
CA ILE A 96 2.56 15.10 3.33
C ILE A 96 1.36 15.15 4.28
N SER A 97 0.30 14.38 4.01
CA SER A 97 -0.94 14.41 4.81
C SER A 97 -0.76 13.93 6.26
N ARG A 98 0.35 13.25 6.55
CA ARG A 98 0.69 12.79 7.91
C ARG A 98 1.53 13.78 8.69
N ASP A 99 2.31 14.61 8.00
CA ASP A 99 3.05 15.69 8.60
C ASP A 99 2.11 16.88 8.81
N LYS A 100 1.62 17.03 10.04
CA LYS A 100 0.67 18.10 10.40
C LYS A 100 1.27 19.49 10.20
N LEU A 101 2.56 19.67 10.53
CA LEU A 101 3.22 20.97 10.37
C LEU A 101 3.29 21.34 8.89
N ARG A 102 3.76 20.40 8.06
CA ARG A 102 3.85 20.60 6.61
C ARG A 102 2.48 20.76 5.97
N THR A 103 1.47 20.00 6.41
CA THR A 103 0.10 20.13 5.91
C THR A 103 -0.44 21.53 6.17
N LEU A 104 -0.24 22.08 7.38
CA LEU A 104 -0.65 23.45 7.71
C LEU A 104 0.08 24.49 6.85
N GLN A 105 1.38 24.31 6.61
CA GLN A 105 2.17 25.19 5.74
C GLN A 105 1.69 25.16 4.28
N VAL A 106 1.20 24.02 3.78
CA VAL A 106 0.68 23.88 2.41
C VAL A 106 -0.72 24.47 2.26
N LEU A 107 -1.51 24.49 3.33
CA LEU A 107 -2.89 25.00 3.33
C LEU A 107 -3.02 26.48 3.70
N SER A 108 -1.94 27.09 4.19
CA SER A 108 -1.87 28.53 4.51
C SER A 108 -1.54 29.33 3.26
#